data_AF-A0A6M1PLU0-F1
#
_entry.id   AF-A0A6M1PLU0-F1
#
_cell.length_a   1.000
_cell.length_b   1.000
_cell.length_c   1.000
_cell.angle_alpha   90.00
_cell.angle_beta   90.00
_cell.angle_gamma   90.00
#
_symmetry.space_group_name_H-M   'P 1'
#
loop_
_entity.id
_entity.type
_entity.pdbx_description
1 polymer ?
#
loop_
_entity_poly.entity_id
_entity_poly.type
_entity_poly.pdbx_seq_one_letter_code
_entity_poly.pdbx_strand_id
1 'polypeptide(L)'
;MNKYSSILVFLGLALGGYSYKKYFFASGTRALVLLIIVGGVAGYIIGFMINDQVKKRVNLSKNQPVHFSSEFLKDGFKYLAVAICIAAFGLFIYPGMYKYDKLNQKYPVMINRITGETKVLKGNTWETVGNADAQLSKFEEYKQQVYTRLETQNDDIKNSILSDIKDELEKAKDDVISEARNVVDEGHKYDDLRASVNSSYTNSAEEYAGETFGEGDTEATVKEIMGTPDTISKLLDREVWYYGASSVTFVDNKVSEWSDFGNNLHLK
;
A
#
# COMPACT_ATOMS: atom_id res chain seq x y z
N MET A 1 -26.63 28.16 50.61
CA MET A 1 -26.66 26.99 49.69
C MET A 1 -28.11 26.68 49.33
N ASN A 2 -28.44 26.73 48.04
CA ASN A 2 -29.81 26.54 47.54
C ASN A 2 -30.30 25.11 47.80
N LYS A 3 -31.50 24.97 48.39
CA LYS A 3 -32.14 23.69 48.75
C LYS A 3 -32.31 22.71 47.56
N TYR A 4 -32.21 23.20 46.32
CA TYR A 4 -32.28 22.40 45.10
C TYR A 4 -30.98 21.69 44.74
N SER A 5 -29.84 22.09 45.31
CA SER A 5 -28.53 21.50 45.00
C SER A 5 -28.36 20.10 45.62
N SER A 6 -28.96 19.82 46.77
CA SER A 6 -28.85 18.52 47.44
C SER A 6 -29.68 17.42 46.78
N ILE A 7 -30.78 17.77 46.11
CA ILE A 7 -31.66 16.80 45.41
C ILE A 7 -30.98 16.28 44.12
N LEU A 8 -30.24 17.14 43.41
CA LEU A 8 -29.49 16.78 42.21
C LEU A 8 -28.30 15.86 42.50
N VAL A 9 -27.63 16.04 43.65
CA VAL A 9 -26.49 15.19 44.05
C VAL A 9 -26.95 13.76 44.41
N PHE A 10 -28.13 13.59 45.01
CA PHE A 10 -28.67 12.26 45.33
C PHE A 10 -29.22 11.50 44.12
N LEU A 11 -29.78 12.20 43.12
CA LEU A 11 -30.19 11.58 41.84
C LEU A 11 -28.98 11.08 41.03
N GLY A 12 -27.82 11.74 41.15
CA GLY A 12 -26.57 11.28 40.54
C GLY A 12 -26.00 10.00 41.16
N LEU A 13 -26.16 9.80 42.47
CA LEU A 13 -25.65 8.62 43.19
C LEU A 13 -26.51 7.37 42.99
N ALA A 14 -27.83 7.51 42.81
CA ALA A 14 -28.72 6.36 42.57
C ALA A 14 -28.57 5.75 41.16
N LEU A 15 -28.10 6.54 40.17
CA LEU A 15 -27.90 6.08 38.80
C LEU A 15 -26.45 5.67 38.49
N GLY A 16 -25.49 6.01 39.36
CA GLY A 16 -24.05 5.82 39.14
C GLY A 16 -23.48 4.43 39.48
N GLY A 17 -24.27 3.49 40.01
CA GLY A 17 -23.76 2.22 40.54
C GLY A 17 -24.10 0.94 39.76
N TYR A 18 -25.00 0.99 38.77
CA TYR A 18 -25.41 -0.22 38.05
C TYR A 18 -24.51 -0.47 36.84
N SER A 19 -23.47 -1.27 37.07
CA SER A 19 -22.70 -1.91 36.01
C SER A 19 -23.64 -2.76 35.14
N TYR A 20 -23.93 -2.30 33.92
CA TYR A 20 -24.77 -2.99 32.93
C TYR A 20 -24.02 -4.19 32.33
N LYS A 21 -23.64 -5.16 33.16
CA LYS A 21 -23.29 -6.50 32.70
C LYS A 21 -24.52 -7.39 32.79
N LYS A 22 -25.02 -7.75 31.60
CA LYS A 22 -25.63 -9.06 31.32
C LYS A 22 -27.04 -9.31 31.90
N TYR A 23 -28.04 -8.53 31.48
CA TYR A 23 -29.44 -8.99 31.53
C TYR A 23 -30.20 -8.62 30.25
N PHE A 24 -30.16 -9.56 29.32
CA PHE A 24 -31.05 -9.68 28.17
C PHE A 24 -32.10 -10.72 28.59
N PHE A 25 -33.35 -10.32 28.84
CA PHE A 25 -34.61 -11.03 28.55
C PHE A 25 -35.80 -10.39 29.30
N ALA A 26 -36.94 -10.32 28.60
CA ALA A 26 -38.28 -9.88 29.00
C ALA A 26 -38.51 -8.35 29.19
N SER A 27 -39.34 -7.79 28.31
CA SER A 27 -39.84 -6.40 28.35
C SER A 27 -40.68 -6.10 29.61
N GLY A 28 -41.27 -7.11 30.25
CA GLY A 28 -42.09 -6.94 31.46
C GLY A 28 -41.30 -6.55 32.72
N THR A 29 -40.08 -7.06 32.89
CA THR A 29 -39.27 -6.84 34.09
C THR A 29 -38.74 -5.41 34.19
N ARG A 30 -38.52 -4.74 33.04
CA ARG A 30 -38.03 -3.35 33.00
C ARG A 30 -39.10 -2.33 33.42
N ALA A 31 -40.35 -2.56 33.03
CA ALA A 31 -41.47 -1.71 33.45
C ALA A 31 -41.72 -1.80 34.96
N LEU A 32 -41.57 -3.00 35.53
CA LEU A 32 -41.74 -3.23 36.96
C LEU A 32 -40.65 -2.52 37.79
N VAL A 33 -39.39 -2.59 37.34
CA VAL A 33 -38.27 -1.90 38.02
C VAL A 33 -38.44 -0.38 37.96
N LEU A 34 -38.86 0.17 36.82
CA LEU A 34 -39.15 1.61 36.70
C LEU A 34 -40.32 2.03 37.61
N LEU A 35 -41.38 1.23 37.70
CA LEU A 35 -42.50 1.49 38.61
C LEU A 35 -42.07 1.47 40.08
N ILE A 36 -41.21 0.52 40.48
CA ILE A 36 -40.69 0.44 41.85
C ILE A 36 -39.82 1.65 42.18
N ILE A 37 -38.96 2.08 41.24
CA ILE A 37 -38.10 3.25 41.45
C ILE A 37 -38.94 4.53 41.53
N VAL A 38 -39.89 4.73 40.61
CA VAL A 38 -40.77 5.92 40.62
C VAL A 38 -41.65 5.93 41.87
N GLY A 39 -42.21 4.78 42.27
CA GLY A 39 -42.99 4.65 43.49
C GLY A 39 -42.17 4.91 44.76
N GLY A 40 -40.93 4.40 44.81
CA GLY A 40 -40.01 4.61 45.93
C GLY A 40 -39.58 6.08 46.07
N VAL A 41 -39.25 6.74 44.96
CA VAL A 41 -38.88 8.16 44.94
C VAL A 41 -40.09 9.05 45.31
N ALA A 42 -41.28 8.75 44.79
CA ALA A 42 -42.50 9.47 45.15
C ALA A 42 -42.84 9.31 46.63
N GLY A 43 -42.76 8.08 47.16
CA GLY A 43 -42.97 7.79 48.58
C GLY A 43 -41.97 8.51 49.48
N TYR A 44 -40.69 8.56 49.08
CA TYR A 44 -39.65 9.27 49.81
C TYR A 44 -39.87 10.79 49.82
N ILE A 45 -40.26 11.39 48.69
CA ILE A 45 -40.56 12.83 48.61
C ILE A 45 -41.77 13.17 49.48
N ILE A 46 -42.83 12.37 49.43
CA ILE A 46 -44.03 12.56 50.27
C ILE A 46 -43.66 12.43 51.76
N GLY A 47 -42.91 11.40 52.13
CA GLY A 47 -42.45 11.19 53.51
C GLY A 47 -41.56 12.33 54.02
N PHE A 48 -40.66 12.84 53.17
CA PHE A 48 -39.80 13.98 53.49
C PHE A 48 -40.60 15.26 53.67
N MET A 49 -41.58 15.54 52.80
CA MET A 49 -42.47 16.70 52.93
C MET A 49 -43.31 16.62 54.20
N ILE A 50 -43.83 15.45 54.56
CA ILE A 50 -44.58 15.26 55.81
C ILE A 50 -43.66 15.50 57.02
N ASN A 51 -42.45 14.94 57.03
CA ASN A 51 -41.51 15.07 58.14
C ASN A 51 -41.04 16.52 58.36
N ASP A 52 -40.74 17.26 57.29
CA ASP A 52 -40.34 18.68 57.37
C ASP A 52 -41.48 19.55 57.94
N GLN A 53 -42.74 19.26 57.56
CA GLN A 53 -43.91 19.97 58.07
C GLN A 53 -44.24 19.62 59.52
N VAL A 54 -44.10 18.35 59.91
CA VAL A 54 -44.25 17.93 61.31
C VAL A 54 -43.20 18.60 62.18
N LYS A 55 -41.92 18.63 61.78
CA LYS A 55 -40.87 19.36 62.51
C LYS A 55 -41.16 20.85 62.64
N LYS A 56 -41.68 21.48 61.58
CA LYS A 56 -42.02 22.91 61.59
C LYS A 56 -43.17 23.23 62.53
N ARG A 57 -44.10 22.29 62.76
CA ARG A 57 -45.29 22.45 63.62
C ARG A 57 -45.11 21.95 65.05
N VAL A 58 -44.24 20.98 65.32
CA VAL A 58 -43.84 20.62 66.70
C VAL A 58 -43.21 21.81 67.42
N ASN A 59 -42.59 22.73 66.68
CA ASN A 59 -42.08 24.00 67.19
C ASN A 59 -43.12 25.13 67.30
N LEU A 60 -44.35 24.95 66.79
CA LEU A 60 -45.44 25.94 66.90
C LEU A 60 -46.72 25.28 67.44
N SER A 61 -46.92 25.40 68.76
CA SER A 61 -48.19 25.26 69.49
C SER A 61 -48.79 23.85 69.66
N LYS A 62 -48.81 23.38 70.92
CA LYS A 62 -49.68 22.29 71.39
C LYS A 62 -51.15 22.77 71.40
N ASN A 63 -52.08 21.96 70.89
CA ASN A 63 -53.56 22.10 70.97
C ASN A 63 -54.35 22.84 69.86
N GLN A 64 -54.11 22.55 68.57
CA GLN A 64 -55.11 22.82 67.53
C GLN A 64 -55.33 21.57 66.64
N PRO A 65 -56.58 21.23 66.27
CA PRO A 65 -56.88 20.10 65.40
C PRO A 65 -56.34 20.33 63.98
N VAL A 66 -55.77 19.28 63.39
CA VAL A 66 -55.12 19.33 62.07
C VAL A 66 -56.17 19.41 60.98
N HIS A 67 -56.44 20.62 60.49
CA HIS A 67 -57.21 20.80 59.25
C HIS A 67 -56.26 20.66 58.04
N PHE A 68 -56.47 19.59 57.27
CA PHE A 68 -55.84 19.40 55.96
C PHE A 68 -56.40 20.46 55.00
N SER A 69 -55.61 21.48 54.66
CA SER A 69 -56.04 22.49 53.71
C SER A 69 -56.07 21.91 52.30
N SER A 70 -57.11 22.25 51.53
CA SER A 70 -57.27 21.81 50.14
C SER A 70 -56.13 22.29 49.22
N GLU A 71 -55.38 23.31 49.63
CA GLU A 71 -54.18 23.78 48.94
C GLU A 71 -53.04 22.76 48.96
N PHE A 72 -52.87 22.00 50.04
CA PHE A 72 -51.83 20.97 50.13
C PHE A 72 -52.06 19.84 49.13
N LEU A 73 -53.32 19.43 48.96
CA LEU A 73 -53.70 18.42 47.97
C LEU A 73 -53.42 18.93 46.55
N LYS A 74 -53.73 20.20 46.26
CA LYS A 74 -53.51 20.78 44.92
C LYS A 74 -52.03 20.74 44.52
N ASP A 75 -51.11 21.05 45.42
CA ASP A 75 -49.68 21.04 45.10
C ASP A 75 -49.14 19.60 44.99
N GLY A 76 -49.57 18.68 45.86
CA GLY A 76 -49.25 17.26 45.72
C GLY A 76 -49.69 16.67 44.37
N PHE A 77 -50.90 17.01 43.92
CA PHE A 77 -51.42 16.57 42.62
C PHE A 77 -50.62 17.12 41.44
N LYS A 78 -50.11 18.35 41.50
CA LYS A 78 -49.26 18.93 40.43
C LYS A 78 -47.98 18.12 40.26
N TYR A 79 -47.28 17.79 41.35
CA TYR A 79 -46.04 17.00 41.28
C TYR A 79 -46.29 15.57 40.80
N LEU A 80 -47.40 14.97 41.24
CA LEU A 80 -47.82 13.65 40.76
C LEU A 80 -48.11 13.66 39.25
N ALA A 81 -48.80 14.68 38.75
CA ALA A 81 -49.08 14.84 37.33
C ALA A 81 -47.79 14.97 36.50
N VAL A 82 -46.82 15.75 36.97
CA VAL A 82 -45.51 15.89 36.31
C VAL A 82 -44.77 14.54 36.25
N ALA A 83 -44.76 13.78 37.34
CA ALA A 83 -44.13 12.47 37.37
C ALA A 83 -44.79 11.48 36.39
N ILE A 84 -46.13 11.48 36.31
CA ILE A 84 -46.88 10.66 35.35
C ILE A 84 -46.54 11.08 33.92
N CYS A 85 -46.44 12.37 33.62
CA CYS A 85 -46.06 12.85 32.29
C CYS A 85 -44.65 12.39 31.88
N ILE A 86 -43.67 12.41 32.79
CA ILE A 86 -42.31 11.92 32.51
C ILE A 86 -42.32 10.41 32.26
N ALA A 87 -43.04 9.65 33.09
CA ALA A 87 -43.17 8.21 32.91
C ALA A 87 -43.89 7.84 31.60
N ALA A 88 -44.98 8.54 31.27
CA ALA A 88 -45.69 8.38 30.01
C ALA A 88 -44.81 8.73 28.81
N PHE A 89 -44.00 9.79 28.90
CA PHE A 89 -43.04 10.13 27.85
C PHE A 89 -42.01 9.00 27.64
N GLY A 90 -41.44 8.49 28.73
CA GLY A 90 -40.50 7.37 28.67
C GLY A 90 -41.11 6.08 28.12
N LEU A 91 -42.40 5.82 28.35
CA LEU A 91 -43.05 4.57 27.97
C LEU A 91 -43.65 4.63 26.55
N PHE A 92 -44.16 5.78 26.13
CA PHE A 92 -44.81 5.94 24.82
C PHE A 92 -43.90 6.54 23.75
N ILE A 93 -43.06 7.52 24.10
CA ILE A 93 -42.22 8.20 23.10
C ILE A 93 -40.98 7.35 22.81
N TYR A 94 -40.37 6.75 23.84
CA TYR A 94 -39.11 6.02 23.69
C TYR A 94 -39.18 4.84 22.70
N PRO A 95 -40.21 3.97 22.70
CA PRO A 95 -40.32 2.92 21.68
C PRO A 95 -40.56 3.47 20.28
N GLY A 96 -41.18 4.65 20.15
CA GLY A 96 -41.42 5.32 18.86
C GLY A 96 -40.21 6.06 18.28
N MET A 97 -39.20 6.36 19.10
CA MET A 97 -37.98 7.03 18.64
C MET A 97 -37.04 6.10 17.87
N TYR A 98 -37.02 4.82 18.22
CA TYR A 98 -36.16 3.82 17.59
C TYR A 98 -37.00 2.84 16.78
N LYS A 99 -37.15 3.14 15.49
CA LYS A 99 -37.72 2.18 14.54
C LYS A 99 -36.58 1.30 14.04
N TYR A 100 -36.58 0.03 14.46
CA TYR A 100 -35.74 -0.98 13.83
C TYR A 100 -36.38 -1.32 12.49
N ASP A 101 -35.84 -0.76 11.42
CA ASP A 101 -36.38 -1.02 10.10
C ASP A 101 -35.92 -2.41 9.66
N LYS A 102 -36.87 -3.35 9.59
CA LYS A 102 -36.63 -4.71 9.10
C LYS A 102 -36.64 -4.69 7.59
N LEU A 103 -35.74 -3.93 6.97
CA LEU A 103 -35.46 -4.16 5.55
C LEU A 103 -34.72 -5.49 5.43
N ASN A 104 -34.95 -6.23 4.34
CA ASN A 104 -34.19 -7.42 3.94
C ASN A 104 -32.72 -7.06 3.64
N GLN A 105 -32.01 -6.54 4.63
CA GLN A 105 -30.65 -6.05 4.54
C GLN A 105 -29.73 -6.98 5.32
N LYS A 106 -28.54 -7.20 4.75
CA LYS A 106 -27.49 -8.10 5.28
C LYS A 106 -27.05 -7.75 6.72
N TYR A 107 -27.30 -6.51 7.17
CA TYR A 107 -26.91 -6.01 8.48
C TYR A 107 -28.03 -5.17 9.11
N PRO A 108 -28.26 -5.26 10.44
CA PRO A 108 -29.27 -4.45 11.10
C PRO A 108 -28.85 -2.98 11.17
N VAL A 109 -29.84 -2.10 11.00
CA VAL A 109 -29.68 -0.64 10.93
C VAL A 109 -30.46 0.02 12.06
N MET A 110 -29.86 1.03 12.69
CA MET A 110 -30.48 1.89 13.69
C MET A 110 -30.49 3.33 13.16
N ILE A 111 -31.67 3.93 13.09
CA ILE A 111 -31.83 5.32 12.65
C ILE A 111 -32.32 6.15 13.84
N ASN A 112 -31.56 7.17 14.21
CA ASN A 112 -32.00 8.15 15.19
C ASN A 112 -32.95 9.14 14.51
N ARG A 113 -34.22 9.15 14.90
CA ARG A 113 -35.25 10.00 14.28
C ARG A 113 -35.12 11.49 14.62
N ILE A 114 -34.35 11.85 15.66
CA ILE A 114 -34.14 13.24 16.07
C ILE A 114 -32.94 13.83 15.32
N THR A 115 -31.83 13.10 15.26
CA THR A 115 -30.58 13.60 14.65
C THR A 115 -30.43 13.22 13.18
N GLY A 116 -31.23 12.28 12.68
CA GLY A 116 -31.07 11.70 11.34
C GLY A 116 -29.87 10.76 11.21
N GLU A 117 -29.10 10.55 12.29
CA GLU A 117 -27.94 9.67 12.25
C GLU A 117 -28.34 8.22 12.00
N THR A 118 -27.70 7.62 11.01
CA THR A 118 -27.86 6.20 10.70
C THR A 118 -26.65 5.44 11.21
N LYS A 119 -26.87 4.35 11.95
CA LYS A 119 -25.81 3.43 12.41
C LYS A 119 -26.09 2.04 11.88
N VAL A 120 -25.06 1.36 11.37
CA VAL A 120 -25.15 -0.01 10.88
C VAL A 120 -24.26 -0.90 11.73
N LEU A 121 -24.76 -2.09 12.07
CA LEU A 121 -23.98 -3.08 12.80
C LEU A 121 -23.08 -3.86 11.84
N LYS A 122 -21.76 -3.67 11.94
CA LYS A 122 -20.78 -4.49 11.23
C LYS A 122 -20.04 -5.36 12.23
N GLY A 123 -20.23 -6.68 12.14
CA GLY A 123 -19.72 -7.62 13.15
C GLY A 123 -20.33 -7.33 14.52
N ASN A 124 -19.51 -6.86 15.46
CA ASN A 124 -19.91 -6.56 16.84
C ASN A 124 -19.99 -5.06 17.17
N THR A 125 -19.81 -4.17 16.19
CA THR A 125 -19.67 -2.72 16.41
C THR A 125 -20.67 -1.92 15.58
N TRP A 126 -21.32 -0.92 16.20
CA TRP A 126 -22.19 0.03 15.50
C TRP A 126 -21.36 1.15 14.89
N GLU A 127 -21.37 1.26 13.56
CA GLU A 127 -20.68 2.32 12.81
C GLU A 127 -21.69 3.34 12.27
N THR A 128 -21.40 4.63 12.42
CA THR A 128 -22.23 5.71 11.85
C THR A 128 -22.02 5.79 10.33
N VAL A 129 -23.11 5.59 9.59
CA VAL A 129 -23.19 5.75 8.14
C VAL A 129 -23.58 7.20 7.88
N GLY A 130 -22.62 8.02 7.49
CA GLY A 130 -22.85 9.46 7.31
C GLY A 130 -21.62 10.32 7.50
N ASN A 131 -20.55 9.80 8.11
CA ASN A 131 -19.26 10.50 8.10
C ASN A 131 -18.47 10.15 6.82
N ALA A 132 -19.08 10.43 5.67
CA ALA A 132 -18.45 10.26 4.37
C ALA A 132 -17.14 11.05 4.32
N ASP A 133 -17.08 12.23 4.94
CA ASP A 133 -15.88 13.07 4.98
C ASP A 133 -14.72 12.46 5.78
N ALA A 134 -14.98 11.87 6.95
CA ALA A 134 -13.93 11.18 7.72
C ALA A 134 -13.53 9.84 7.09
N GLN A 135 -14.46 9.15 6.42
CA GLN A 135 -14.12 7.96 5.63
C GLN A 135 -13.33 8.33 4.38
N LEU A 136 -13.63 9.46 3.75
CA LEU A 136 -12.93 10.00 2.60
C LEU A 136 -11.52 10.47 3.00
N SER A 137 -11.38 11.12 4.15
CA SER A 137 -10.07 11.52 4.69
C SER A 137 -9.19 10.31 4.98
N LYS A 138 -9.75 9.26 5.61
CA LYS A 138 -9.03 7.98 5.80
C LYS A 138 -8.69 7.29 4.49
N PHE A 139 -9.57 7.40 3.49
CA PHE A 139 -9.35 6.81 2.17
C PHE A 139 -8.25 7.55 1.40
N GLU A 140 -8.26 8.88 1.40
CA GLU A 140 -7.20 9.71 0.80
C GLU A 140 -5.86 9.49 1.51
N GLU A 141 -5.84 9.38 2.84
CA GLU A 141 -4.64 9.02 3.60
C GLU A 141 -4.11 7.64 3.18
N TYR A 142 -4.98 6.63 3.11
CA TYR A 142 -4.60 5.29 2.65
C TYR A 142 -4.05 5.30 1.23
N LYS A 143 -4.69 6.06 0.33
CA LYS A 143 -4.26 6.24 -1.06
C LYS A 143 -2.86 6.88 -1.13
N GLN A 144 -2.60 7.93 -0.35
CA GLN A 144 -1.28 8.56 -0.27
C GLN A 144 -0.22 7.58 0.25
N GLN A 145 -0.51 6.83 1.31
CA GLN A 145 0.40 5.81 1.83
C GLN A 145 0.73 4.73 0.80
N VAL A 146 -0.26 4.31 0.00
CA VAL A 146 -0.05 3.34 -1.08
C VAL A 146 0.84 3.93 -2.18
N TYR A 147 0.62 5.17 -2.59
CA TYR A 147 1.47 5.83 -3.59
C TYR A 147 2.92 5.98 -3.12
N THR A 148 3.13 6.46 -1.88
CA THR A 148 4.49 6.60 -1.33
C THR A 148 5.20 5.25 -1.26
N ARG A 149 4.53 4.19 -0.81
CA ARG A 149 5.13 2.84 -0.79
C ARG A 149 5.47 2.33 -2.18
N LEU A 150 4.61 2.57 -3.16
CA LEU A 150 4.87 2.20 -4.56
C LEU A 150 6.10 2.91 -5.13
N GLU A 151 6.22 4.21 -4.86
CA GLU A 151 7.35 5.02 -5.34
C GLU A 151 8.66 4.60 -4.67
N THR A 152 8.66 4.43 -3.34
CA THR A 152 9.84 3.93 -2.59
C THR A 152 10.26 2.54 -3.07
N GLN A 153 9.31 1.61 -3.24
CA GLN A 153 9.63 0.27 -3.75
C GLN A 153 10.18 0.31 -5.17
N ASN A 154 9.64 1.16 -6.04
CA ASN A 154 10.13 1.30 -7.40
C ASN A 154 11.57 1.83 -7.43
N ASP A 155 11.89 2.80 -6.57
CA ASP A 155 13.25 3.33 -6.44
C ASP A 155 14.21 2.31 -5.83
N ASP A 156 13.80 1.59 -4.79
CA ASP A 156 14.61 0.53 -4.16
C ASP A 156 14.89 -0.61 -5.15
N ILE A 157 13.87 -1.07 -5.88
CA ILE A 157 14.00 -2.11 -6.92
C ILE A 157 14.94 -1.63 -8.03
N LYS A 158 14.73 -0.40 -8.53
CA LYS A 158 15.56 0.17 -9.59
C LYS A 158 17.01 0.27 -9.16
N ASN A 159 17.28 0.76 -7.95
CA ASN A 159 18.63 0.93 -7.43
C ASN A 159 19.31 -0.42 -7.15
N SER A 160 18.58 -1.41 -6.60
CA SER A 160 19.09 -2.76 -6.40
C SER A 160 19.46 -3.40 -7.73
N ILE A 161 18.55 -3.42 -8.71
CA ILE A 161 18.80 -4.02 -10.03
C ILE A 161 19.96 -3.32 -10.74
N LEU A 162 20.04 -1.99 -10.67
CA LEU A 162 21.12 -1.25 -11.29
C LEU A 162 22.48 -1.56 -10.65
N SER A 163 22.51 -1.77 -9.33
CA SER A 163 23.71 -2.20 -8.61
C SER A 163 24.10 -3.62 -9.00
N ASP A 164 23.15 -4.56 -8.98
CA ASP A 164 23.40 -5.97 -9.29
C ASP A 164 23.90 -6.13 -10.74
N ILE A 165 23.27 -5.44 -11.71
CA ILE A 165 23.71 -5.44 -13.11
C ILE A 165 25.11 -4.82 -13.24
N LYS A 166 25.40 -3.75 -12.50
CA LYS A 166 26.73 -3.11 -12.55
C LYS A 166 27.81 -4.05 -11.99
N ASP A 167 27.52 -4.73 -10.90
CA ASP A 167 28.43 -5.67 -10.27
C ASP A 167 28.65 -6.91 -11.14
N GLU A 168 27.58 -7.44 -11.76
CA GLU A 168 27.69 -8.51 -12.76
C GLU A 168 28.48 -8.07 -14.00
N LEU A 169 28.30 -6.84 -14.48
CA LEU A 169 29.02 -6.31 -15.64
C LEU A 169 30.50 -6.08 -15.35
N GLU A 170 30.85 -5.56 -14.17
CA GLU A 170 32.26 -5.43 -13.74
C GLU A 170 32.90 -6.81 -13.59
N LYS A 171 32.19 -7.78 -13.01
CA LYS A 171 32.69 -9.15 -12.89
C LYS A 171 32.89 -9.81 -14.26
N ALA A 172 31.93 -9.66 -15.18
CA ALA A 172 32.05 -10.18 -16.54
C ALA A 172 33.19 -9.50 -17.31
N LYS A 173 33.42 -8.20 -17.08
CA LYS A 173 34.56 -7.47 -17.65
C LYS A 173 35.87 -7.99 -17.10
N ASP A 174 35.99 -8.24 -15.80
CA ASP A 174 37.20 -8.79 -15.19
C ASP A 174 37.44 -10.25 -15.63
N ASP A 175 36.39 -11.05 -15.79
CA ASP A 175 36.45 -12.41 -16.32
C ASP A 175 36.90 -12.41 -17.79
N VAL A 176 36.38 -11.50 -18.63
CA VAL A 176 36.83 -11.34 -20.02
C VAL A 176 38.27 -10.81 -20.10
N ILE A 177 38.67 -9.88 -19.23
CA ILE A 177 40.04 -9.36 -19.19
C ILE A 177 41.02 -10.44 -18.72
N SER A 178 40.64 -11.26 -17.74
CA SER A 178 41.47 -12.37 -17.26
C SER A 178 41.58 -13.48 -18.31
N GLU A 179 40.48 -13.81 -19.00
CA GLU A 179 40.51 -14.74 -20.14
C GLU A 179 41.35 -14.21 -21.30
N ALA A 180 41.21 -12.93 -21.66
CA ALA A 180 42.03 -12.29 -22.68
C ALA A 180 43.52 -12.27 -22.29
N ARG A 181 43.85 -12.10 -21.00
CA ARG A 181 45.23 -12.21 -20.50
C ARG A 181 45.77 -13.63 -20.61
N ASN A 182 44.96 -14.66 -20.35
CA ASN A 182 45.36 -16.06 -20.55
C ASN A 182 45.57 -16.38 -22.03
N VAL A 183 44.75 -15.81 -22.93
CA VAL A 183 44.92 -15.94 -24.39
C VAL A 183 46.17 -15.19 -24.89
N VAL A 184 46.53 -14.05 -24.29
CA VAL A 184 47.78 -13.33 -24.59
C VAL A 184 49.00 -14.12 -24.07
N ASP A 185 48.89 -14.83 -22.94
CA ASP A 185 49.95 -15.70 -22.41
C ASP A 185 50.12 -16.98 -23.27
N GLU A 186 49.04 -17.54 -23.83
CA GLU A 186 49.13 -18.55 -24.89
C GLU A 186 49.64 -17.98 -26.22
N GLY A 187 49.44 -16.68 -26.48
CA GLY A 187 50.01 -15.95 -27.61
C GLY A 187 51.55 -15.92 -27.57
N HIS A 188 52.14 -15.84 -26.38
CA HIS A 188 53.60 -15.91 -26.22
C HIS A 188 54.17 -17.32 -26.44
N LYS A 189 53.35 -18.36 -26.31
CA LYS A 189 53.73 -19.72 -26.74
C LYS A 189 53.83 -19.84 -28.26
N TYR A 190 53.08 -19.03 -29.00
CA TYR A 190 53.18 -18.92 -30.46
C TYR A 190 54.24 -17.91 -30.90
N ASP A 191 54.61 -16.92 -30.09
CA ASP A 191 55.72 -16.00 -30.39
C ASP A 191 57.08 -16.71 -30.38
N ASP A 192 57.32 -17.61 -29.42
CA ASP A 192 58.52 -18.47 -29.38
C ASP A 192 58.54 -19.48 -30.54
N LEU A 193 57.36 -19.98 -30.93
CA LEU A 193 57.18 -20.81 -32.13
C LEU A 193 57.39 -20.00 -33.41
N ARG A 194 56.95 -18.74 -33.46
CA ARG A 194 57.15 -17.85 -34.62
C ARG A 194 58.60 -17.41 -34.75
N ALA A 195 59.33 -17.26 -33.66
CA ALA A 195 60.78 -17.01 -33.65
C ALA A 195 61.58 -18.25 -34.10
N SER A 196 61.21 -19.45 -33.66
CA SER A 196 61.88 -20.71 -34.08
C SER A 196 61.49 -21.14 -35.51
N VAL A 197 60.26 -20.87 -35.94
CA VAL A 197 59.79 -21.03 -37.32
C VAL A 197 60.44 -19.99 -38.24
N ASN A 198 60.55 -18.71 -37.84
CA ASN A 198 61.28 -17.71 -38.63
C ASN A 198 62.76 -18.08 -38.81
N SER A 199 63.42 -18.68 -37.82
CA SER A 199 64.81 -19.19 -37.98
C SER A 199 64.92 -20.40 -38.91
N SER A 200 63.83 -21.12 -39.14
CA SER A 200 63.77 -22.28 -40.05
C SER A 200 63.33 -21.87 -41.47
N TYR A 201 62.58 -20.77 -41.61
CA TYR A 201 62.14 -20.19 -42.89
C TYR A 201 63.10 -19.14 -43.47
N THR A 202 64.05 -18.61 -42.69
CA THR A 202 65.16 -17.78 -43.20
C THR A 202 66.14 -18.54 -44.11
N ASN A 203 65.97 -19.85 -44.29
CA ASN A 203 66.72 -20.62 -45.30
C ASN A 203 65.88 -20.94 -46.56
N SER A 204 64.64 -20.45 -46.68
CA SER A 204 63.80 -20.70 -47.87
C SER A 204 63.04 -19.48 -48.41
N ALA A 205 63.15 -18.30 -47.78
CA ALA A 205 62.51 -17.05 -48.22
C ALA A 205 63.49 -16.08 -48.92
N GLU A 206 64.58 -16.58 -49.50
CA GLU A 206 65.45 -15.82 -50.41
C GLU A 206 65.18 -16.12 -51.90
N GLU A 207 64.10 -16.85 -52.24
CA GLU A 207 63.87 -17.30 -53.63
C GLU A 207 62.66 -16.70 -54.35
N TYR A 208 61.88 -15.76 -53.78
CA TYR A 208 60.79 -15.08 -54.54
C TYR A 208 60.61 -13.59 -54.18
N ALA A 209 61.67 -12.91 -53.74
CA ALA A 209 61.68 -11.46 -53.61
C ALA A 209 61.79 -10.81 -55.01
N GLY A 210 60.67 -10.70 -55.73
CA GLY A 210 60.65 -9.99 -57.00
C GLY A 210 59.40 -10.11 -57.86
N GLU A 211 58.44 -10.96 -57.50
CA GLU A 211 57.26 -11.20 -58.33
C GLU A 211 56.08 -10.33 -57.90
N THR A 212 55.54 -9.57 -58.85
CA THR A 212 54.38 -8.68 -58.69
C THR A 212 53.25 -9.14 -59.62
N PHE A 213 52.01 -8.82 -59.28
CA PHE A 213 50.83 -9.11 -60.11
C PHE A 213 50.12 -7.83 -60.55
N GLY A 214 49.28 -7.92 -61.57
CA GLY A 214 48.48 -6.81 -62.08
C GLY A 214 47.24 -7.28 -62.81
N GLU A 215 46.58 -6.34 -63.49
CA GLU A 215 45.37 -6.61 -64.26
C GLU A 215 45.58 -7.76 -65.27
N GLY A 216 44.63 -8.71 -65.32
CA GLY A 216 44.65 -9.86 -66.22
C GLY A 216 45.39 -11.10 -65.72
N ASP A 217 46.15 -11.00 -64.62
CA ASP A 217 46.82 -12.15 -64.01
C ASP A 217 45.81 -13.12 -63.40
N THR A 218 46.18 -14.40 -63.30
CA THR A 218 45.27 -15.46 -62.83
C THR A 218 45.23 -15.57 -61.31
N GLU A 219 44.16 -16.15 -60.76
CA GLU A 219 44.07 -16.50 -59.34
C GLU A 219 45.27 -17.31 -58.83
N ALA A 220 45.79 -18.23 -59.65
CA ALA A 220 46.95 -19.04 -59.31
C ALA A 220 48.21 -18.18 -59.13
N THR A 221 48.43 -17.23 -60.04
CA THR A 221 49.55 -16.27 -59.98
C THR A 221 49.45 -15.39 -58.74
N VAL A 222 48.25 -14.86 -58.44
CA VAL A 222 48.05 -14.04 -57.24
C VAL A 222 48.28 -14.87 -55.98
N LYS A 223 47.82 -16.13 -55.95
CA LYS A 223 48.02 -17.03 -54.80
C LYS A 223 49.48 -17.44 -54.59
N GLU A 224 50.24 -17.57 -55.68
CA GLU A 224 51.68 -17.84 -55.62
C GLU A 224 52.44 -16.66 -55.03
N ILE A 225 52.12 -15.44 -55.47
CA ILE A 225 52.79 -14.20 -55.04
C ILE A 225 52.37 -13.77 -53.62
N MET A 226 51.06 -13.79 -53.34
CA MET A 226 50.47 -13.22 -52.12
C MET A 226 50.20 -14.27 -51.04
N GLY A 227 50.24 -15.56 -51.39
CA GLY A 227 49.81 -16.64 -50.51
C GLY A 227 48.29 -16.79 -50.44
N THR A 228 47.80 -17.31 -49.32
CA THR A 228 46.37 -17.60 -49.14
C THR A 228 45.63 -16.35 -48.64
N PRO A 229 44.52 -15.93 -49.27
CA PRO A 229 43.75 -14.78 -48.79
C PRO A 229 43.07 -15.04 -47.45
N ASP A 230 42.85 -13.97 -46.68
CA ASP A 230 42.17 -14.03 -45.39
C ASP A 230 40.68 -14.32 -45.55
N THR A 231 40.06 -13.80 -46.62
CA THR A 231 38.64 -13.99 -46.91
C THR A 231 38.39 -13.97 -48.41
N ILE A 232 37.44 -14.79 -48.86
CA ILE A 232 37.00 -14.87 -50.26
C ILE A 232 35.50 -14.62 -50.30
N SER A 233 35.07 -13.68 -51.13
CA SER A 233 33.65 -13.35 -51.37
C SER A 233 33.32 -13.56 -52.86
N LYS A 234 32.35 -14.42 -53.17
CA LYS A 234 31.92 -14.67 -54.55
C LYS A 234 30.52 -14.12 -54.77
N LEU A 235 30.36 -13.24 -55.76
CA LEU A 235 29.08 -12.68 -56.16
C LEU A 235 28.93 -12.74 -57.68
N LEU A 236 28.00 -13.59 -58.14
CA LEU A 236 27.70 -13.83 -59.56
C LEU A 236 28.96 -14.24 -60.35
N ASP A 237 29.45 -13.34 -61.19
CA ASP A 237 30.60 -13.47 -62.09
C ASP A 237 31.90 -12.87 -61.52
N ARG A 238 31.86 -12.43 -60.25
CA ARG A 238 33.01 -11.81 -59.59
C ARG A 238 33.39 -12.52 -58.31
N GLU A 239 34.68 -12.58 -58.07
CA GLU A 239 35.26 -13.13 -56.85
C GLU A 239 36.23 -12.11 -56.26
N VAL A 240 36.07 -11.76 -54.99
CA VAL A 240 36.88 -10.77 -54.30
C VAL A 240 37.66 -11.46 -53.20
N TRP A 241 38.98 -11.40 -53.28
CA TRP A 241 39.90 -11.91 -52.26
C TRP A 241 40.37 -10.75 -51.40
N TYR A 242 40.37 -10.95 -50.08
CA TYR A 242 40.80 -9.96 -49.10
C TYR A 242 42.11 -10.37 -48.45
N TYR A 243 43.01 -9.41 -48.32
CA TYR A 243 44.30 -9.50 -47.64
C TYR A 243 44.39 -8.34 -46.64
N GLY A 244 43.92 -8.57 -45.42
CA GLY A 244 43.76 -7.54 -44.41
C GLY A 244 42.81 -6.41 -44.87
N ALA A 245 43.35 -5.20 -44.98
CA ALA A 245 42.60 -4.02 -45.43
C ALA A 245 42.55 -3.89 -46.98
N SER A 246 43.26 -4.75 -47.71
CA SER A 246 43.36 -4.70 -49.17
C SER A 246 42.53 -5.80 -49.83
N SER A 247 42.14 -5.60 -51.09
CA SER A 247 41.32 -6.57 -51.84
C SER A 247 41.73 -6.69 -53.31
N VAL A 248 41.53 -7.87 -53.89
CA VAL A 248 41.72 -8.15 -55.32
C VAL A 248 40.44 -8.76 -55.87
N THR A 249 39.89 -8.18 -56.92
CA THR A 249 38.66 -8.63 -57.59
C THR A 249 39.02 -9.37 -58.87
N PHE A 250 38.46 -10.56 -59.02
CA PHE A 250 38.56 -11.43 -60.16
C PHE A 250 37.26 -11.47 -60.95
N VAL A 251 37.38 -11.41 -62.28
CA VAL A 251 36.29 -11.63 -63.24
C VAL A 251 36.83 -12.60 -64.28
N ASP A 252 36.07 -13.65 -64.60
CA ASP A 252 36.53 -14.74 -65.48
C ASP A 252 37.89 -15.38 -65.06
N ASN A 253 38.11 -15.53 -63.75
CA ASN A 253 39.36 -16.01 -63.12
C ASN A 253 40.61 -15.15 -63.38
N LYS A 254 40.43 -13.87 -63.71
CA LYS A 254 41.50 -12.91 -63.92
C LYS A 254 41.32 -11.66 -63.09
N VAL A 255 42.42 -11.08 -62.61
CA VAL A 255 42.42 -9.82 -61.86
C VAL A 255 41.79 -8.73 -62.73
N SER A 256 40.71 -8.14 -62.25
CA SER A 256 39.99 -7.04 -62.90
C SER A 256 40.15 -5.73 -62.13
N GLU A 257 40.31 -5.77 -60.81
CA GLU A 257 40.41 -4.58 -59.96
C GLU A 257 41.15 -4.94 -58.66
N TRP A 258 41.77 -3.95 -58.01
CA TRP A 258 42.32 -4.11 -56.67
C TRP A 258 42.18 -2.82 -55.86
N SER A 259 42.26 -2.96 -54.55
CA SER A 259 42.29 -1.86 -53.58
C SER A 259 43.39 -2.15 -52.57
N ASP A 260 44.41 -1.29 -52.50
CA ASP A 260 45.56 -1.49 -51.60
C ASP A 260 45.56 -0.52 -50.42
N PHE A 261 44.51 -0.53 -49.59
CA PHE A 261 44.47 0.32 -48.41
C PHE A 261 45.50 -0.08 -47.33
N GLY A 262 45.91 -1.35 -47.31
CA GLY A 262 46.87 -1.89 -46.37
C GLY A 262 48.35 -1.73 -46.76
N ASN A 263 48.64 -1.25 -47.98
CA ASN A 263 49.99 -1.24 -48.58
C ASN A 263 50.69 -2.61 -48.49
N ASN A 264 49.93 -3.68 -48.73
CA ASN A 264 50.39 -5.06 -48.60
C ASN A 264 50.22 -5.86 -49.89
N LEU A 265 49.65 -5.30 -50.96
CA LEU A 265 49.58 -5.95 -52.26
C LEU A 265 50.89 -5.78 -53.05
N HIS A 266 51.41 -6.86 -53.63
CA HIS A 266 52.60 -6.85 -54.48
C HIS A 266 52.23 -6.55 -55.94
N LEU A 267 52.02 -5.27 -56.26
CA LEU A 267 51.49 -4.82 -57.56
C LEU A 267 52.59 -4.47 -58.58
N LYS A 268 52.33 -4.71 -59.87
CA LYS A 268 53.19 -4.35 -61.02
C LYS A 268 53.22 -2.84 -61.30
#